data_AF-A0A678NQ34-F1
#
_entry.id   AF-A0A678NQ34-F1
#
_cell.length_a   1.000
_cell.length_b   1.000
_cell.length_c   1.000
_cell.angle_alpha   90.00
_cell.angle_beta   90.00
_cell.angle_gamma   90.00
#
_symmetry.space_group_name_H-M   'P 1'
#
loop_
_entity.id
_entity.type
_entity.pdbx_description
1 polymer ?
#
loop_
_entity_poly.entity_id
_entity_poly.type
_entity_poly.pdbx_seq_one_letter_code
_entity_poly.pdbx_strand_id
1 'polypeptide(L)'
;MEEKAHATKQHQHLQRLHCSVKNYDWGLPGRISNVARLYALNSGSQFHPDEPYAELWMGTHDSEPSFLVSNGAQRVTLKAWISQNPDVLGEKVLQKWGCDLPFLFKVLSVGKALSIQAHPDKVFGPR
;
A
#
# COMPACT_ATOMS: atom_id res chain seq x y z
N MET A 1 22.73 33.98 -21.80
CA MET A 1 22.79 32.55 -22.16
C MET A 1 22.85 31.77 -20.87
N GLU A 2 21.75 31.14 -20.46
CA GLU A 2 21.72 29.83 -19.77
C GLU A 2 20.25 29.45 -19.57
N GLU A 3 19.73 28.76 -20.56
CA GLU A 3 18.41 28.15 -20.55
C GLU A 3 18.50 26.90 -19.67
N LYS A 4 17.90 26.95 -18.48
CA LYS A 4 17.77 25.76 -17.62
C LYS A 4 16.78 24.81 -18.28
N ALA A 5 17.31 23.81 -18.98
CA ALA A 5 16.55 22.69 -19.48
C ALA A 5 15.78 22.02 -18.32
N HIS A 6 14.46 22.18 -18.31
CA HIS A 6 13.58 21.38 -17.48
C HIS A 6 13.52 19.99 -18.10
N ALA A 7 14.39 19.08 -17.63
CA ALA A 7 14.32 17.69 -18.04
C ALA A 7 13.02 17.09 -17.49
N THR A 8 12.02 16.93 -18.35
CA THR A 8 10.77 16.25 -18.04
C THR A 8 11.11 14.79 -17.72
N LYS A 9 11.12 14.42 -16.43
CA LYS A 9 11.27 13.02 -16.03
C LYS A 9 10.07 12.24 -16.60
N GLN A 10 10.31 11.39 -17.60
CA GLN A 10 9.31 10.44 -18.04
C GLN A 10 9.15 9.36 -16.97
N HIS A 11 8.17 9.53 -16.11
CA HIS A 11 7.74 8.48 -15.20
C HIS A 11 7.02 7.40 -16.01
N GLN A 12 7.29 6.12 -15.73
CA GLN A 12 6.37 5.08 -16.16
C GLN A 12 5.01 5.41 -15.55
N HIS A 13 4.00 5.62 -16.40
CA HIS A 13 2.64 5.99 -16.02
C HIS A 13 1.98 4.96 -15.09
N LEU A 14 2.50 3.73 -15.07
CA LEU A 14 2.02 2.64 -14.24
C LEU A 14 3.16 2.06 -13.40
N GLN A 15 2.98 2.06 -12.08
CA GLN A 15 3.91 1.49 -11.12
C GLN A 15 3.33 0.19 -10.57
N ARG A 16 4.07 -0.92 -10.70
CA ARG A 16 3.70 -2.18 -10.03
C ARG A 16 4.16 -2.13 -8.58
N LEU A 17 3.30 -2.61 -7.67
CA LEU A 17 3.60 -2.66 -6.24
C LEU A 17 3.81 -4.09 -5.75
N HIS A 18 4.73 -4.26 -4.80
CA HIS A 18 4.75 -5.34 -3.82
C HIS A 18 4.06 -4.87 -2.55
N CYS A 19 2.97 -5.53 -2.20
CA CYS A 19 2.07 -5.15 -1.11
C CYS A 19 2.36 -5.99 0.14
N SER A 20 2.04 -5.43 1.31
CA SER A 20 2.31 -6.08 2.60
C SER A 20 1.08 -6.82 3.12
N VAL A 21 1.30 -7.87 3.90
CA VAL A 21 0.26 -8.77 4.42
C VAL A 21 0.26 -8.75 5.94
N LYS A 22 -0.93 -8.74 6.55
CA LYS A 22 -1.12 -9.03 7.97
C LYS A 22 -1.66 -10.43 8.17
N ASN A 23 -0.99 -11.19 9.03
CA ASN A 23 -1.35 -12.56 9.42
C ASN A 23 -2.09 -12.57 10.77
N TYR A 24 -3.15 -11.77 10.91
CA TYR A 24 -3.94 -11.76 12.16
C TYR A 24 -4.73 -13.06 12.35
N ASP A 25 -4.86 -13.52 13.59
CA ASP A 25 -5.49 -14.81 13.95
C ASP A 25 -6.96 -14.99 13.51
N TRP A 26 -7.64 -13.90 13.15
CA TRP A 26 -8.99 -13.95 12.61
C TRP A 26 -9.04 -14.25 11.12
N GLY A 27 -7.89 -14.22 10.43
CA GLY A 27 -7.78 -14.49 9.00
C GLY A 27 -8.09 -15.94 8.64
N LEU A 28 -8.54 -16.16 7.41
CA LEU A 28 -8.67 -17.51 6.86
C LEU A 28 -7.29 -18.18 6.71
N PRO A 29 -7.18 -19.50 6.89
CA PRO A 29 -5.95 -20.25 6.59
C PRO A 29 -5.53 -20.06 5.12
N GLY A 30 -4.21 -19.99 4.89
CA GLY A 30 -3.63 -19.71 3.57
C GLY A 30 -4.22 -20.54 2.43
N ARG A 31 -4.47 -21.83 2.65
CA ARG A 31 -5.04 -22.76 1.67
C ARG A 31 -6.40 -22.34 1.09
N ILE A 32 -7.18 -21.52 1.80
CA ILE A 32 -8.49 -21.02 1.35
C ILE A 32 -8.58 -19.49 1.38
N SER A 33 -7.47 -18.79 1.67
CA SER A 33 -7.46 -17.33 1.80
C SER A 33 -7.23 -16.64 0.46
N ASN A 34 -8.10 -15.70 0.12
CA ASN A 34 -7.89 -14.84 -1.04
C ASN A 34 -6.69 -13.91 -0.84
N VAL A 35 -6.41 -13.50 0.40
CA VAL A 35 -5.23 -12.67 0.72
C VAL A 35 -3.94 -13.48 0.47
N ALA A 36 -3.89 -14.75 0.89
CA ALA A 36 -2.74 -15.62 0.60
C ALA A 36 -2.51 -15.82 -0.90
N ARG A 37 -3.58 -16.07 -1.66
CA ARG A 37 -3.52 -16.21 -3.12
C ARG A 37 -3.01 -14.92 -3.79
N LEU A 38 -3.56 -13.77 -3.40
CA LEU A 38 -3.12 -12.47 -3.93
C LEU A 38 -1.67 -12.16 -3.55
N TYR A 39 -1.26 -12.46 -2.32
CA TYR A 39 0.12 -12.32 -1.88
C TYR A 39 1.08 -13.11 -2.76
N ALA A 40 0.79 -14.38 -3.04
CA ALA A 40 1.65 -15.20 -3.88
C ALA A 40 1.72 -14.69 -5.32
N LEU A 41 0.60 -14.28 -5.91
CA LEU A 41 0.58 -13.68 -7.26
C LEU A 41 1.30 -12.33 -7.31
N ASN A 42 1.20 -11.53 -6.24
CA ASN A 42 1.79 -10.21 -6.17
C ASN A 42 3.31 -10.27 -5.96
N SER A 43 3.75 -11.11 -5.01
CA SER A 43 5.15 -11.25 -4.57
C SER A 43 5.96 -12.27 -5.37
N GLY A 44 5.31 -13.21 -6.05
CA GLY A 44 5.97 -14.39 -6.61
C GLY A 44 6.45 -15.39 -5.57
N SER A 45 6.16 -15.17 -4.28
CA SER A 45 6.57 -16.03 -3.16
C SER A 45 5.50 -17.07 -2.86
N GLN A 46 5.91 -18.21 -2.30
CA GLN A 46 4.96 -19.20 -1.77
C GLN A 46 4.32 -18.68 -0.47
N PHE A 47 3.11 -19.17 -0.17
CA PHE A 47 2.42 -18.89 1.10
C PHE A 47 2.37 -20.17 1.95
N HIS A 48 2.20 -20.01 3.27
CA HIS A 48 2.04 -21.13 4.19
C HIS A 48 0.57 -21.55 4.28
N PRO A 49 0.20 -22.81 3.93
CA PRO A 49 -1.20 -23.22 3.82
C PRO A 49 -2.04 -23.10 5.11
N ASP A 50 -1.40 -23.24 6.27
CA ASP A 50 -2.10 -23.30 7.57
C ASP A 50 -1.97 -22.01 8.39
N GLU A 51 -1.16 -21.05 7.96
CA GLU A 51 -1.08 -19.75 8.60
C GLU A 51 -2.31 -18.89 8.26
N PRO A 52 -2.75 -18.02 9.18
CA PRO A 52 -3.84 -17.10 8.88
C PRO A 52 -3.36 -15.96 7.97
N TYR A 53 -4.12 -15.65 6.93
CA TYR A 53 -3.86 -14.51 6.05
C TYR A 53 -5.08 -13.59 6.09
N ALA A 54 -4.94 -12.45 6.77
CA ALA A 54 -6.07 -11.62 7.19
C ALA A 54 -6.25 -10.40 6.30
N GLU A 55 -5.20 -9.61 6.07
CA GLU A 55 -5.27 -8.36 5.30
C GLU A 55 -4.13 -8.26 4.30
N LEU A 56 -4.40 -7.77 3.09
CA LEU A 56 -3.40 -7.28 2.13
C LEU A 56 -3.50 -5.75 2.05
N TRP A 57 -2.42 -5.03 2.29
CA TRP A 57 -2.39 -3.56 2.38
C TRP A 57 -1.75 -2.94 1.15
N MET A 58 -2.44 -1.95 0.59
CA MET A 58 -2.02 -1.18 -0.58
C MET A 58 -2.09 0.31 -0.27
N GLY A 59 -0.91 0.94 -0.22
CA GLY A 59 -0.80 2.37 0.03
C GLY A 59 0.52 2.77 0.65
N THR A 60 0.48 3.91 1.32
CA THR A 60 1.63 4.63 1.89
C THR A 60 1.72 4.53 3.41
N HIS A 61 0.93 3.64 4.03
CA HIS A 61 0.90 3.52 5.49
C HIS A 61 2.24 3.00 6.05
N ASP A 62 2.78 3.66 7.08
CA ASP A 62 4.14 3.39 7.59
C ASP A 62 4.29 2.00 8.22
N SER A 63 3.25 1.51 8.92
CA SER A 63 3.32 0.18 9.56
C SER A 63 3.39 -0.96 8.56
N GLU A 64 2.86 -0.80 7.34
CA GLU A 64 2.80 -1.83 6.32
C GLU A 64 2.98 -1.19 4.94
N PRO A 65 4.22 -0.81 4.60
CA PRO A 65 4.49 -0.08 3.37
C PRO A 65 4.24 -0.96 2.15
N SER A 66 3.68 -0.38 1.10
CA SER A 66 3.82 -0.93 -0.26
C SER A 66 5.15 -0.50 -0.86
N PHE A 67 5.72 -1.33 -1.72
CA PHE A 67 7.02 -1.08 -2.36
C PHE A 67 6.89 -1.11 -3.87
N LEU A 68 7.65 -0.28 -4.57
CA LEU A 68 7.73 -0.38 -6.02
C LEU A 68 8.51 -1.65 -6.41
N VAL A 69 8.02 -2.36 -7.43
CA VAL A 69 8.79 -3.43 -8.06
C VAL A 69 9.92 -2.80 -8.88
N SER A 70 11.17 -3.18 -8.60
CA SER A 70 12.33 -2.71 -9.35
C SER A 70 13.22 -3.89 -9.76
N ASN A 71 13.86 -3.77 -10.92
CA ASN A 71 14.70 -4.81 -11.53
C ASN A 71 16.09 -4.89 -10.87
N GLY A 72 16.14 -5.16 -9.56
CA GLY A 72 17.38 -5.36 -8.82
C GLY A 72 18.00 -4.12 -8.16
N ALA A 73 17.32 -2.97 -8.20
CA ALA A 73 17.71 -1.80 -7.41
C ALA A 73 17.23 -1.91 -5.94
N GLN A 74 17.66 -0.96 -5.10
CA GLN A 74 17.20 -0.83 -3.73
C GLN A 74 15.67 -0.78 -3.65
N ARG A 75 15.11 -1.46 -2.65
CA ARG A 75 13.66 -1.48 -2.38
C ARG A 75 13.20 -0.07 -1.97
N VAL A 76 12.33 0.56 -2.77
CA VAL A 76 11.77 1.90 -2.49
C VAL A 76 10.30 1.76 -2.06
N THR A 77 9.93 2.40 -0.95
CA THR A 77 8.52 2.43 -0.52
C THR A 77 7.71 3.35 -1.43
N LEU A 78 6.43 3.07 -1.61
CA LEU A 78 5.51 3.94 -2.35
C LEU A 78 5.49 5.34 -1.75
N LYS A 79 5.52 5.45 -0.41
CA LYS A 79 5.56 6.75 0.29
C LYS A 79 6.80 7.57 -0.07
N ALA A 80 7.99 6.94 -0.05
CA ALA A 80 9.23 7.61 -0.42
C ALA A 80 9.25 8.02 -1.88
N TRP A 81 8.71 7.17 -2.77
CA TRP A 81 8.61 7.47 -4.18
C TRP A 81 7.65 8.64 -4.45
N ILE A 82 6.45 8.67 -3.84
CA ILE A 82 5.50 9.78 -3.96
C ILE A 82 6.11 11.08 -3.41
N SER A 83 6.84 11.02 -2.30
CA SER A 83 7.51 12.21 -1.74
C SER A 83 8.52 12.85 -2.70
N GLN A 84 9.15 12.04 -3.57
CA GLN A 84 10.08 12.51 -4.60
C GLN A 84 9.39 12.90 -5.91
N ASN A 85 8.13 12.48 -6.11
CA ASN A 85 7.33 12.71 -7.31
C ASN A 85 5.90 13.12 -6.90
N PRO A 86 5.72 14.24 -6.17
CA PRO A 86 4.44 14.58 -5.56
C PRO A 86 3.33 14.88 -6.58
N ASP A 87 3.71 15.31 -7.78
CA ASP A 87 2.84 15.63 -8.91
C ASP A 87 1.90 14.48 -9.31
N VAL A 88 2.28 13.23 -9.03
CA VAL A 88 1.46 12.03 -9.30
C VAL A 88 0.15 11.98 -8.53
N LEU A 89 0.03 12.74 -7.43
CA LEU A 89 -1.19 12.83 -6.64
C LEU A 89 -2.20 13.84 -7.22
N GLY A 90 -1.71 14.77 -8.04
CA GLY A 90 -2.48 15.92 -8.51
C GLY A 90 -2.61 17.02 -7.47
N GLU A 91 -2.74 18.26 -7.96
CA GLU A 91 -2.68 19.49 -7.16
C GLU A 91 -3.71 19.52 -6.01
N LYS A 92 -4.96 19.13 -6.28
CA LYS A 92 -6.04 19.13 -5.28
C LYS A 92 -5.74 18.21 -4.10
N VAL A 93 -5.08 17.08 -4.35
CA VAL A 93 -4.74 16.12 -3.29
C VAL A 93 -3.57 16.67 -2.48
N LEU A 94 -2.52 17.14 -3.16
CA LEU A 94 -1.35 17.74 -2.51
C LEU A 94 -1.70 18.91 -1.59
N GLN A 95 -2.55 19.83 -2.06
CA GLN A 95 -2.95 21.01 -1.28
C GLN A 95 -3.69 20.64 0.01
N LYS A 96 -4.42 19.52 0.02
CA LYS A 96 -5.30 19.15 1.12
C LYS A 96 -4.72 18.09 2.07
N TRP A 97 -3.92 17.16 1.54
CA TRP A 97 -3.40 16.02 2.30
C TRP A 97 -1.86 15.88 2.21
N GLY A 98 -1.18 16.75 1.49
CA GLY A 98 0.27 16.68 1.30
C GLY A 98 0.70 15.52 0.41
N CYS A 99 1.93 15.05 0.58
CA CYS A 99 2.54 13.99 -0.23
C CYS A 99 2.16 12.57 0.22
N ASP A 100 0.96 12.38 0.77
CA ASP A 100 0.47 11.09 1.26
C ASP A 100 -0.85 10.70 0.58
N LEU A 101 -1.12 9.40 0.46
CA LEU A 101 -2.41 8.95 -0.05
C LEU A 101 -3.49 9.18 1.03
N PRO A 102 -4.61 9.84 0.69
CA PRO A 102 -5.68 10.13 1.64
C PRO A 102 -6.56 8.90 1.95
N PHE A 103 -6.10 7.71 1.59
CA PHE A 103 -6.78 6.44 1.81
C PHE A 103 -5.76 5.31 1.94
N LEU A 104 -6.20 4.23 2.58
CA LEU A 104 -5.50 2.95 2.61
C LEU A 104 -6.44 1.91 1.99
N PHE A 105 -5.99 1.24 0.94
CA PHE A 105 -6.78 0.20 0.29
C PHE A 105 -6.39 -1.18 0.84
N LYS A 106 -7.39 -2.03 1.09
CA LYS A 106 -7.18 -3.37 1.65
C LYS A 106 -8.03 -4.43 0.98
N VAL A 107 -7.51 -5.65 0.95
CA VAL A 107 -8.30 -6.88 0.79
C VAL A 107 -8.31 -7.62 2.10
N LEU A 108 -9.49 -8.04 2.57
CA LEU A 108 -9.65 -8.81 3.80
C LEU A 108 -10.08 -10.24 3.47
N SER A 109 -9.55 -11.22 4.21
CA SER A 109 -9.95 -12.63 4.12
C SER A 109 -10.33 -13.12 5.51
N VAL A 110 -11.60 -12.92 5.86
CA VAL A 110 -12.13 -13.06 7.23
C VAL A 110 -12.53 -14.50 7.53
N GLY A 111 -11.89 -15.13 8.53
CA GLY A 111 -12.18 -16.50 8.98
C GLY A 111 -12.88 -16.58 10.35
N LYS A 112 -12.82 -15.51 11.14
CA LYS A 112 -13.53 -15.36 12.43
C LYS A 112 -14.25 -14.01 12.46
N ALA A 113 -15.34 -13.93 13.24
CA ALA A 113 -16.04 -12.67 13.44
C ALA A 113 -15.10 -11.60 14.02
N LEU A 114 -15.14 -10.41 13.44
CA LEU A 114 -14.43 -9.24 13.95
C LEU A 114 -15.25 -8.56 15.05
N SER A 115 -14.58 -7.80 15.91
CA SER A 115 -15.24 -6.93 16.88
C SER A 115 -16.20 -5.95 16.19
N ILE A 116 -17.31 -5.63 16.83
CA ILE A 116 -18.11 -4.46 16.45
C ILE A 116 -17.25 -3.22 16.69
N GLN A 117 -17.11 -2.39 15.65
CA GLN A 117 -16.22 -1.23 15.65
C GLN A 117 -17.00 0.05 15.38
N ALA A 118 -16.58 1.13 16.03
CA ALA A 118 -16.95 2.50 15.70
C ALA A 118 -15.66 3.31 15.53
N HIS A 119 -15.61 4.15 14.51
CA HIS A 119 -14.49 5.06 14.29
C HIS A 119 -14.89 6.47 14.68
N PRO A 120 -14.01 7.24 15.36
CA PRO A 120 -14.30 8.62 15.68
C PRO A 120 -14.46 9.44 14.40
N ASP A 121 -15.27 10.49 14.47
CA ASP A 121 -15.32 11.49 13.41
C ASP A 121 -14.09 12.42 13.47
N LYS A 122 -14.04 13.41 12.58
CA LYS A 122 -12.92 14.37 12.56
C LYS A 122 -12.86 15.29 13.80
N VAL A 123 -13.98 15.49 14.49
CA VAL A 123 -14.05 16.37 15.67
C VAL A 123 -13.51 15.65 16.90
N PHE A 124 -13.75 14.34 16.99
CA PHE A 124 -13.38 13.50 18.13
C PHE A 124 -12.16 12.60 17.89
N GLY A 125 -11.56 12.63 16.70
CA GLY A 125 -10.28 11.96 16.41
C GLY A 125 -9.10 12.64 17.10
N PRO A 126 -7.99 11.92 17.35
CA PRO A 126 -6.77 12.52 17.90
C PRO A 126 -6.27 13.63 16.96
N ARG A 127 -5.87 14.78 17.54
CA ARG A 127 -5.22 15.88 16.83
C ARG A 127 -3.84 15.48 16.35
#